data_AF-A0A813JZQ2-F1
#
_entry.id   AF-A0A813JZQ2-F1
#
_cell.length_a   1.000
_cell.length_b   1.000
_cell.length_c   1.000
_cell.angle_alpha   90.00
_cell.angle_beta   90.00
_cell.angle_gamma   90.00
#
_symmetry.space_group_name_H-M   'P 1'
#
loop_
_entity.id
_entity.type
_entity.pdbx_description
1 polymer ?
#
loop_
_entity_poly.entity_id
_entity_poly.type
_entity_poly.pdbx_seq_one_letter_code
_entity_poly.pdbx_strand_id
1 'polypeptide(L)'
;MSTWGENANVKTAAIDEDHDPAIEQWKLRRLIKMLEGAKGAGTSMISLIIPPRDEISRVNGMLTHEYGTASSIKSRVNRLSVLGAITSTQQRLKMYNRTPKNGLILYCGEIITEDGKEKKLVVDFEPFKPIGTTMYLCDNKFHCEDLQELLEG
;
A
#
# COMPACT_ATOMS: atom_id res chain seq x y z
N MET A 1 -2.37 24.13 -60.77
CA MET A 1 -2.57 22.67 -60.88
C MET A 1 -1.20 22.01 -60.84
N SER A 2 -0.75 21.60 -59.66
CA SER A 2 0.37 20.66 -59.45
C SER A 2 0.31 20.25 -57.97
N THR A 3 -0.19 19.03 -57.79
CA THR A 3 -0.31 18.22 -56.58
C THR A 3 1.06 17.86 -56.00
N TRP A 4 1.34 18.14 -54.72
CA TRP A 4 2.25 17.35 -53.85
C TRP A 4 1.85 17.63 -52.39
N GLY A 5 0.70 17.09 -51.99
CA GLY A 5 0.38 16.84 -50.59
C GLY A 5 0.84 15.44 -50.21
N GLU A 6 0.98 15.23 -48.90
CA GLU A 6 1.22 13.95 -48.22
C GLU A 6 2.69 13.51 -48.06
N ASN A 7 3.34 14.09 -47.05
CA ASN A 7 4.42 13.40 -46.35
C ASN A 7 3.81 12.48 -45.29
N ALA A 8 4.01 11.19 -45.50
CA ALA A 8 3.67 10.11 -44.59
C ALA A 8 4.63 10.03 -43.40
N ASN A 9 4.07 9.61 -42.25
CA ASN A 9 4.68 8.87 -41.14
C ASN A 9 5.65 9.69 -40.23
N VAL A 10 5.54 9.67 -38.89
CA VAL A 10 5.99 8.56 -38.03
C VAL A 10 5.58 8.79 -36.56
N LYS A 11 4.95 7.75 -35.98
CA LYS A 11 4.92 7.31 -34.55
C LYS A 11 4.25 8.21 -33.49
N THR A 12 3.12 7.71 -32.99
CA THR A 12 3.03 7.40 -31.56
C THR A 12 2.63 5.94 -31.45
N ALA A 13 3.62 5.09 -31.14
CA ALA A 13 3.35 3.72 -30.74
C ALA A 13 2.43 3.77 -29.52
N ALA A 14 1.32 3.04 -29.59
CA ALA A 14 0.65 2.60 -28.39
C ALA A 14 1.72 1.91 -27.53
N ILE A 15 1.97 2.46 -26.36
CA ILE A 15 2.66 1.75 -25.29
C ILE A 15 1.69 0.65 -24.87
N ASP A 16 1.75 -0.48 -25.56
CA ASP A 16 1.30 -1.74 -25.03
C ASP A 16 2.20 -2.00 -23.82
N GLU A 17 1.76 -1.53 -22.64
CA GLU A 17 2.32 -1.92 -21.35
C GLU A 17 2.00 -3.39 -21.17
N ASP A 18 2.81 -4.22 -21.81
CA ASP A 18 2.92 -5.65 -21.58
C ASP A 18 3.25 -5.81 -20.09
N HIS A 19 2.20 -5.91 -19.26
CA HIS A 19 2.30 -6.26 -17.85
C HIS A 19 2.74 -7.70 -17.80
N ASP A 20 4.02 -7.95 -18.04
CA ASP A 20 4.59 -9.27 -17.91
C ASP A 20 4.34 -9.71 -16.46
N PRO A 21 3.49 -10.73 -16.23
CA PRO A 21 3.18 -11.18 -14.89
C PRO A 21 4.44 -11.59 -14.12
N ALA A 22 5.52 -11.97 -14.81
CA ALA A 22 6.81 -12.24 -14.19
C ALA A 22 7.45 -10.97 -13.58
N ILE A 23 7.31 -9.81 -14.23
CA ILE A 23 7.83 -8.53 -13.73
C ILE A 23 7.04 -8.08 -12.50
N GLU A 24 5.71 -8.15 -12.54
CA GLU A 24 4.86 -7.77 -11.40
C GLU A 24 5.07 -8.70 -10.20
N GLN A 25 5.17 -10.01 -10.43
CA GLN A 25 5.55 -10.96 -9.39
C GLN A 25 6.94 -10.67 -8.81
N TRP A 26 7.91 -10.29 -9.65
CA TRP A 26 9.25 -9.95 -9.19
C TRP A 26 9.25 -8.69 -8.32
N LYS A 27 8.51 -7.65 -8.73
CA LYS A 27 8.32 -6.42 -7.92
C LYS A 27 7.69 -6.73 -6.57
N LEU A 28 6.64 -7.55 -6.56
CA LEU A 28 5.95 -7.93 -5.33
C LEU A 28 6.84 -8.77 -4.40
N ARG A 29 7.58 -9.76 -4.94
CA ARG A 29 8.57 -10.54 -4.17
C ARG A 29 9.64 -9.65 -3.54
N ARG A 30 10.09 -8.63 -4.27
CA ARG A 30 11.05 -7.65 -3.75
C ARG A 30 10.44 -6.78 -2.64
N LEU A 31 9.17 -6.40 -2.81
CA LEU A 31 8.46 -5.61 -1.81
C LEU A 31 8.27 -6.39 -0.50
N ILE A 32 7.85 -7.66 -0.58
CA ILE A 32 7.71 -8.54 0.59
C ILE A 32 9.03 -8.62 1.35
N LYS A 33 10.15 -8.90 0.65
CA LYS A 33 11.49 -8.93 1.27
C LYS A 33 11.86 -7.62 1.96
N MET A 34 11.49 -6.48 1.38
CA MET A 34 11.74 -5.17 1.96
C MET A 34 10.88 -4.93 3.21
N LEU A 35 9.61 -5.33 3.19
CA LEU A 35 8.69 -5.19 4.31
C LEU A 35 9.05 -6.12 5.47
N GLU A 36 9.43 -7.37 5.20
CA GLU A 36 9.89 -8.34 6.20
C GLU A 36 11.24 -7.95 6.82
N GLY A 37 12.14 -7.35 6.03
CA GLY A 37 13.43 -6.87 6.51
C GLY A 37 13.35 -5.55 7.29
N ALA A 38 12.21 -4.86 7.25
CA ALA A 38 12.04 -3.58 7.92
C ALA A 38 11.96 -3.74 9.44
N LYS A 39 12.93 -3.18 10.16
CA LYS A 39 12.89 -3.11 11.63
C LYS A 39 12.08 -1.89 12.07
N GLY A 40 10.97 -2.14 12.76
CA GLY A 40 10.13 -1.08 13.33
C GLY A 40 10.86 -0.26 14.39
N ALA A 41 10.65 1.05 14.40
CA ALA A 41 11.13 1.97 15.44
C ALA A 41 10.26 1.95 16.72
N GLY A 42 9.45 0.90 16.90
CA GLY A 42 8.43 0.79 17.93
C GLY A 42 7.35 -0.24 17.58
N THR A 43 6.13 -0.03 18.07
CA THR A 43 4.98 -0.96 17.97
C THR A 43 3.83 -0.33 17.18
N SER A 44 4.02 -0.02 15.90
CA SER A 44 2.99 0.67 15.09
C SER A 44 3.12 0.43 13.57
N MET A 45 3.33 -0.83 13.19
CA MET A 45 3.37 -1.27 11.80
C MET A 45 1.95 -1.68 11.39
N ILE A 46 1.32 -0.84 10.57
CA ILE A 46 -0.04 -1.07 10.06
C ILE A 46 0.04 -1.81 8.74
N SER A 47 -0.70 -2.92 8.67
CA SER A 47 -0.96 -3.69 7.45
C SER A 47 -2.46 -3.62 7.17
N LEU A 48 -2.83 -2.97 6.07
CA LEU A 48 -4.22 -2.75 5.66
C LEU A 48 -4.44 -3.32 4.25
N ILE A 49 -5.42 -4.19 4.12
CA ILE A 49 -5.84 -4.81 2.86
C ILE A 49 -7.32 -4.54 2.67
N ILE A 50 -7.65 -3.95 1.53
CA ILE A 50 -9.00 -3.57 1.13
C ILE A 50 -9.37 -4.34 -0.13
N PRO A 51 -10.36 -5.24 -0.08
CA PRO A 51 -10.78 -5.99 -1.25
C PRO A 51 -11.50 -5.10 -2.25
N PRO A 52 -11.51 -5.47 -3.55
CA PRO A 52 -12.34 -4.76 -4.51
C PRO A 52 -13.81 -4.98 -4.13
N ARG A 53 -14.59 -3.89 -4.14
CA ARG A 53 -15.98 -3.73 -3.65
C ARG A 53 -16.12 -3.12 -2.27
N ASP A 54 -15.09 -3.11 -1.42
CA ASP A 54 -15.19 -2.36 -0.16
C ASP A 54 -15.02 -0.86 -0.44
N GLU A 55 -15.72 -0.02 0.31
CA GLU A 55 -15.68 1.43 0.13
C GLU A 55 -14.62 2.07 1.02
N ILE A 56 -13.85 3.00 0.45
CA ILE A 56 -12.84 3.77 1.18
C ILE A 56 -13.42 4.47 2.42
N SER A 57 -14.67 4.96 2.33
CA SER A 57 -15.38 5.59 3.44
C SER A 57 -15.57 4.65 4.64
N ARG A 58 -15.95 3.40 4.38
CA ARG A 58 -16.13 2.37 5.41
C ARG A 58 -14.81 2.08 6.13
N VAL A 59 -13.73 1.90 5.37
CA VAL A 59 -12.39 1.66 5.94
C VAL A 59 -11.92 2.89 6.74
N ASN A 60 -12.16 4.10 6.25
CA ASN A 60 -11.83 5.31 6.99
C ASN A 60 -12.64 5.44 8.31
N GLY A 61 -13.90 4.98 8.33
CA GLY A 61 -14.72 4.87 9.54
C GLY A 61 -14.12 3.90 10.55
N MET A 62 -13.68 2.72 10.10
CA MET A 62 -12.95 1.76 10.94
C MET A 62 -11.68 2.36 11.53
N LEU A 63 -10.84 3.00 10.71
CA LEU A 63 -9.61 3.67 11.20
C LEU A 63 -9.90 4.78 12.23
N THR A 64 -11.03 5.47 12.08
CA THR A 64 -11.47 6.50 13.05
C THR A 64 -11.86 5.88 14.39
N HIS A 65 -12.53 4.73 14.37
CA HIS A 65 -12.83 3.95 15.57
C HIS A 65 -11.55 3.48 16.26
N GLU A 66 -10.61 2.92 15.49
CA GLU A 66 -9.31 2.46 16.02
C GLU A 66 -8.46 3.60 16.58
N TYR A 67 -8.52 4.79 15.97
CA TYR A 67 -7.90 5.99 16.53
C TYR A 67 -8.47 6.33 17.91
N GLY A 68 -9.80 6.25 18.06
CA GLY A 68 -10.50 6.46 19.33
C GLY A 68 -10.04 5.47 20.41
N THR A 69 -9.99 4.18 20.08
CA THR A 69 -9.51 3.14 21.00
C THR A 69 -8.03 3.33 21.36
N ALA A 70 -7.17 3.61 20.38
CA ALA A 70 -5.75 3.85 20.58
C ALA A 70 -5.46 5.05 21.51
N SER A 71 -6.36 6.04 21.55
CA SER A 71 -6.23 7.20 22.44
C SER A 71 -6.24 6.82 23.93
N SER A 72 -6.82 5.67 24.28
CA SER A 72 -6.91 5.17 25.66
C SER A 72 -5.68 4.34 26.09
N ILE A 73 -4.70 4.12 25.21
CA ILE A 73 -3.45 3.42 25.55
C ILE A 73 -2.71 4.20 26.65
N LYS A 74 -2.37 3.51 27.75
CA LYS A 74 -1.73 4.12 28.93
C LYS A 74 -0.29 4.61 28.66
N SER A 75 0.48 3.84 27.90
CA SER A 75 1.85 4.20 27.53
C SER A 75 1.83 5.37 26.55
N ARG A 76 2.38 6.52 26.95
CA ARG A 76 2.44 7.73 26.11
C ARG A 76 3.16 7.48 24.79
N VAL A 77 4.30 6.78 24.83
CA VAL A 77 5.13 6.53 23.64
C VAL A 77 4.40 5.59 22.67
N ASN A 78 3.83 4.48 23.17
CA ASN A 78 3.07 3.57 22.32
C ASN A 78 1.81 4.24 21.74
N ARG A 79 1.10 5.02 22.56
CA ARG A 79 -0.05 5.79 22.12
C ARG A 79 0.31 6.73 20.97
N LEU A 80 1.37 7.54 21.11
CA LEU A 80 1.78 8.48 20.07
C LEU A 80 2.18 7.76 18.77
N SER A 81 2.88 6.64 18.88
CA SER A 81 3.30 5.84 17.72
C SER A 81 2.07 5.26 16.98
N VAL A 82 1.12 4.66 17.71
CA VAL A 82 -0.08 4.06 17.09
C VAL A 82 -0.98 5.12 16.47
N LEU A 83 -1.22 6.24 17.19
CA LEU A 83 -2.00 7.35 16.65
C LEU A 83 -1.34 7.97 15.40
N GLY A 84 0.00 8.08 15.40
CA GLY A 84 0.77 8.54 14.26
C GLY A 84 0.62 7.63 13.04
N ALA A 85 0.72 6.32 13.23
CA ALA A 85 0.54 5.34 12.16
C ALA A 85 -0.89 5.36 11.58
N ILE A 86 -1.92 5.40 12.45
CA ILE A 86 -3.33 5.47 12.01
C ILE A 86 -3.58 6.77 11.22
N THR A 87 -3.13 7.91 11.74
CA THR A 87 -3.27 9.22 11.06
C THR A 87 -2.63 9.20 9.67
N SER A 88 -1.45 8.58 9.58
CA SER A 88 -0.70 8.45 8.34
C SER A 88 -1.39 7.55 7.32
N THR A 89 -1.98 6.46 7.80
CA THR A 89 -2.79 5.54 6.99
C THR A 89 -4.03 6.25 6.45
N GLN A 90 -4.75 7.01 7.30
CA GLN A 90 -5.91 7.80 6.87
C GLN A 90 -5.53 8.88 5.83
N GLN A 91 -4.39 9.56 6.01
CA GLN A 91 -3.91 10.54 5.04
C GLN A 91 -3.64 9.90 3.67
N ARG A 92 -3.00 8.72 3.68
CA ARG A 92 -2.73 7.98 2.45
C ARG A 92 -4.01 7.47 1.79
N LEU A 93 -4.94 6.95 2.60
CA LEU A 93 -6.23 6.44 2.15
C LEU A 93 -7.10 7.53 1.50
N LYS A 94 -7.04 8.79 1.98
CA LYS A 94 -7.76 9.94 1.40
C LYS A 94 -7.33 10.30 -0.02
N MET A 95 -6.16 9.85 -0.48
CA MET A 95 -5.75 10.07 -1.88
C MET A 95 -6.53 9.18 -2.86
N TYR A 96 -7.20 8.14 -2.36
CA TYR A 96 -8.04 7.25 -3.15
C TYR A 96 -9.51 7.63 -3.02
N ASN A 97 -10.11 8.08 -4.13
CA ASN A 97 -11.55 8.38 -4.18
C ASN A 97 -12.41 7.10 -4.17
N ARG A 98 -11.88 6.00 -4.72
CA ARG A 98 -12.53 4.69 -4.83
C ARG A 98 -11.49 3.60 -4.71
N THR A 99 -11.92 2.43 -4.26
CA THR A 99 -11.07 1.24 -4.23
C THR A 99 -10.77 0.78 -5.66
N PRO A 100 -9.51 0.50 -6.01
CA PRO A 100 -9.12 -0.03 -7.31
C PRO A 100 -9.77 -1.38 -7.63
N LYS A 101 -9.64 -1.85 -8.89
CA LYS A 101 -10.37 -3.03 -9.39
C LYS A 101 -9.90 -4.33 -8.76
N ASN A 102 -8.63 -4.41 -8.39
CA ASN A 102 -8.05 -5.57 -7.74
C ASN A 102 -7.96 -5.43 -6.21
N GLY A 103 -8.41 -4.30 -5.66
CA GLY A 103 -8.26 -3.94 -4.25
C GLY A 103 -7.14 -2.94 -4.02
N LEU A 104 -6.92 -2.60 -2.75
CA LEU A 104 -5.86 -1.68 -2.31
C LEU A 104 -5.11 -2.30 -1.14
N ILE A 105 -3.79 -2.32 -1.23
CA ILE A 105 -2.92 -2.76 -0.16
C ILE A 105 -2.12 -1.57 0.33
N LEU A 106 -2.07 -1.40 1.64
CA LEU A 106 -1.44 -0.25 2.27
C LEU A 106 -0.68 -0.67 3.52
N TYR A 107 0.61 -0.36 3.51
CA TYR A 107 1.53 -0.53 4.63
C TYR A 107 1.98 0.82 5.13
N CYS A 108 1.87 1.04 6.44
CA CYS A 108 2.30 2.27 7.07
C CYS A 108 2.99 1.99 8.39
N GLY A 109 4.17 2.54 8.60
CA GLY A 109 4.90 2.39 9.84
C GLY A 109 6.15 3.25 9.90
N GLU A 110 6.80 3.26 11.05
CA GLU A 110 8.10 3.93 11.25
C GLU A 110 9.18 2.86 11.35
N ILE A 111 10.19 2.96 10.48
CA ILE A 111 11.30 2.02 10.39
C ILE A 111 12.59 2.72 10.77
N ILE A 112 13.53 1.99 11.39
CA ILE A 112 14.87 2.50 11.65
C ILE A 112 15.75 2.15 10.45
N THR A 113 16.37 3.17 9.84
CA THR A 113 17.35 2.96 8.76
C THR A 113 18.68 2.47 9.32
N GLU A 114 19.57 1.97 8.47
CA GLU A 114 20.91 1.52 8.88
C GLU A 114 21.72 2.61 9.60
N ASP A 115 21.46 3.88 9.26
CA ASP A 115 22.05 5.05 9.91
C ASP A 115 21.49 5.36 11.32
N GLY A 116 20.59 4.51 11.84
CA GLY A 116 19.93 4.69 13.14
C GLY A 116 18.86 5.79 13.16
N LYS A 117 18.43 6.27 12.00
CA LYS A 117 17.40 7.32 11.90
C LYS A 117 16.01 6.72 11.71
N GLU A 118 15.02 7.31 12.36
CA GLU A 118 13.62 6.97 12.16
C GLU A 118 13.15 7.53 10.82
N LYS A 119 12.55 6.67 10.00
CA LYS A 119 11.96 7.01 8.71
C LYS A 119 10.55 6.46 8.64
N LYS A 120 9.62 7.31 8.24
CA LYS A 120 8.26 6.90 7.93
C LYS A 120 8.23 6.13 6.61
N LEU A 121 7.80 4.87 6.67
CA LEU A 121 7.52 4.05 5.51
C LEU A 121 6.01 4.07 5.23
N VAL A 122 5.65 4.47 4.01
CA VAL A 122 4.28 4.35 3.52
C VAL A 122 4.35 3.75 2.13
N VAL A 123 3.73 2.59 1.96
CA VAL A 123 3.65 1.87 0.70
C VAL A 123 2.19 1.58 0.42
N ASP A 124 1.74 1.93 -0.77
CA ASP A 124 0.38 1.68 -1.24
C ASP A 124 0.43 1.27 -2.71
N PHE A 125 -0.30 0.22 -3.06
CA PHE A 125 -0.35 -0.29 -4.43
C PHE A 125 -1.62 -1.12 -4.68
N GLU A 126 -1.99 -1.22 -5.96
CA GLU A 126 -3.01 -2.16 -6.43
C GLU A 126 -2.32 -3.50 -6.76
N PRO A 127 -2.79 -4.63 -6.21
CA PRO A 127 -2.22 -5.94 -6.54
C PRO A 127 -2.54 -6.34 -7.98
N PHE A 128 -1.70 -7.20 -8.58
CA PHE A 128 -1.90 -7.69 -9.96
C PHE A 128 -3.07 -8.69 -10.08
N LYS A 129 -3.50 -9.29 -8.96
CA LYS A 129 -4.67 -10.17 -8.84
C LYS A 129 -5.65 -9.60 -7.80
N PRO A 130 -6.97 -9.77 -7.97
CA PRO A 130 -7.96 -9.36 -6.99
C PRO A 130 -7.75 -10.02 -5.63
N ILE A 131 -7.70 -9.24 -4.56
CA ILE A 131 -7.63 -9.77 -3.19
C ILE A 131 -9.03 -9.87 -2.57
N GLY A 132 -9.42 -11.06 -2.10
CA GLY A 132 -10.75 -11.30 -1.52
C GLY A 132 -10.83 -11.05 -0.01
N THR A 133 -9.69 -10.87 0.65
CA THR A 133 -9.58 -10.73 2.10
C THR A 133 -9.57 -9.26 2.52
N THR A 134 -10.14 -8.97 3.68
CA THR A 134 -9.98 -7.68 4.37
C THR A 134 -9.08 -7.92 5.57
N MET A 135 -8.00 -7.16 5.70
CA MET A 135 -7.10 -7.24 6.84
C MET A 135 -6.85 -5.83 7.39
N TYR A 136 -6.90 -5.69 8.70
CA TYR A 136 -6.34 -4.56 9.42
C TYR A 136 -5.58 -5.09 10.64
N LEU A 137 -4.26 -4.89 10.66
CA LEU A 137 -3.42 -5.23 11.80
C LEU A 137 -2.46 -4.09 12.10
N CYS A 138 -2.25 -3.84 13.39
CA CYS A 138 -1.24 -2.93 13.91
C CYS A 138 -0.35 -3.73 14.86
N ASP A 139 0.87 -4.05 14.44
CA ASP A 139 1.83 -4.85 15.22
C ASP A 139 3.24 -4.22 15.19
N ASN A 140 4.26 -4.94 15.63
CA ASN A 140 5.66 -4.53 15.55
C ASN A 140 6.34 -4.87 14.21
N LYS A 141 5.63 -5.56 13.31
CA LYS A 141 6.09 -5.99 11.97
C LYS A 141 4.98 -5.86 10.94
N PHE A 142 5.35 -5.81 9.66
CA PHE A 142 4.37 -5.89 8.59
C PHE A 142 3.93 -7.34 8.35
N HIS A 143 2.65 -7.50 8.06
CA HIS A 143 2.02 -8.77 7.73
C HIS A 143 1.85 -8.85 6.20
N CYS A 144 2.58 -9.78 5.59
CA CYS A 144 2.63 -9.98 4.15
C CYS A 144 2.12 -11.37 3.74
N GLU A 145 1.45 -12.09 4.64
CA GLU A 145 0.97 -13.45 4.42
C GLU A 145 0.01 -13.50 3.22
N ASP A 146 -0.95 -12.58 3.13
CA ASP A 146 -1.88 -12.48 1.98
C ASP A 146 -1.14 -12.18 0.67
N LEU A 147 -0.01 -11.44 0.71
CA LEU A 147 0.80 -11.17 -0.48
C LEU A 147 1.56 -12.40 -0.97
N GLN A 148 2.00 -13.25 -0.05
CA GLN A 148 2.66 -14.50 -0.38
C GLN A 148 1.66 -15.47 -1.03
N GLU A 149 0.44 -15.56 -0.50
CA GLU A 149 -0.64 -16.36 -1.10
C GLU A 149 -0.97 -15.90 -2.53
N LEU A 150 -1.01 -14.59 -2.79
CA LEU A 150 -1.20 -14.03 -4.13
C LEU A 150 -0.10 -14.41 -5.13
N LEU A 151 1.12 -14.74 -4.67
CA LEU A 151 2.23 -15.17 -5.51
C LEU A 151 2.27 -16.68 -5.76
N GLU A 152 1.64 -17.47 -4.90
CA GLU A 152 1.65 -18.94 -4.94
C GLU A 152 0.40 -19.50 -5.67
N GLY A 153 -0.74 -18.80 -5.62
CA GLY A 153 -1.93 -19.08 -6.43
C GLY A 153 -1.90 -18.40 -7.79
#